data_AF-F2R1G5-F1
#
_entry.id   AF-F2R1G5-F1
#
_cell.length_a   1.000
_cell.length_b   1.000
_cell.length_c   1.000
_cell.angle_alpha   90.00
_cell.angle_beta   90.00
_cell.angle_gamma   90.00
#
_symmetry.space_group_name_H-M   'P 1'
#
loop_
_entity.id
_entity.type
_entity.pdbx_description
1 polymer ?
#
loop_
_entity_poly.entity_id
_entity_poly.type
_entity_poly.pdbx_seq_one_letter_code
_entity_poly.pdbx_strand_id
1 'polypeptide(L)'
;MTVTRPARLTGAALCAVLALTSAVWILKDLAAIGSPADLAWFWAGDHHFLIRGRSATSLTDAVLLVVAVAAVVAAIRSRHAASALAATGAVTLALRLPGLWAPDSGVLVTTLLGLAVGAGLVVTAAAGRRPATAGYEPVPTPPRAGPAVAAGILLLAAALVGALWELYWATELPTEITVDRLTGGRSVIKSALAPPPAWLSLVLLGLYGTAAISAFARARHSRAFGLTAGVFLTAGGLAEVARTTRYELVTHFGEISTLDQLNVLTAFFGLLGGIAVLVLLAGRGAPAAAPGRYPPAGMLPPAPPYPPPPGW
;
A
#
# COMPACT_ATOMS: atom_id res chain seq x y z
N MET A 1 15.48 13.58 0.22
CA MET A 1 16.42 12.50 0.57
C MET A 1 16.62 11.68 -0.68
N THR A 2 17.88 11.47 -1.05
CA THR A 2 18.27 10.62 -2.17
C THR A 2 18.76 9.28 -1.62
N VAL A 3 18.52 8.22 -2.38
CA VAL A 3 19.02 6.88 -2.04
C VAL A 3 20.30 6.63 -2.83
N THR A 4 21.32 6.10 -2.17
CA THR A 4 22.57 5.72 -2.84
C THR A 4 22.31 4.68 -3.93
N ARG A 5 23.09 4.69 -5.01
CA ARG A 5 22.97 3.68 -6.09
C ARG A 5 22.96 2.24 -5.59
N PRO A 6 23.86 1.80 -4.68
CA PRO A 6 23.80 0.44 -4.14
C PRO A 6 22.48 0.16 -3.40
N ALA A 7 22.03 1.05 -2.51
CA ALA A 7 20.78 0.85 -1.78
C ALA A 7 19.54 0.80 -2.69
N ARG A 8 19.56 1.53 -3.82
CA ARG A 8 18.50 1.42 -4.85
C ARG A 8 18.49 0.06 -5.53
N LEU A 9 19.65 -0.48 -5.89
CA LEU A 9 19.76 -1.79 -6.51
C LEU A 9 19.37 -2.90 -5.54
N THR A 10 19.81 -2.83 -4.28
CA THR A 10 19.38 -3.75 -3.23
C THR A 10 17.88 -3.68 -3.01
N GLY A 11 17.31 -2.47 -2.88
CA GLY A 11 15.86 -2.29 -2.76
C GLY A 11 15.09 -2.84 -3.96
N ALA A 12 15.58 -2.63 -5.19
CA ALA A 12 14.99 -3.21 -6.39
C ALA A 12 15.04 -4.74 -6.39
N ALA A 13 16.17 -5.32 -5.98
CA ALA A 13 16.31 -6.77 -5.87
C ALA A 13 15.34 -7.36 -4.83
N LEU A 14 15.22 -6.73 -3.65
CA LEU A 14 14.27 -7.15 -2.62
C LEU A 14 12.81 -7.05 -3.09
N CYS A 15 12.43 -5.96 -3.77
CA CYS A 15 11.10 -5.85 -4.37
C CYS A 15 10.88 -6.89 -5.48
N ALA A 16 11.90 -7.22 -6.27
CA ALA A 16 11.80 -8.27 -7.29
C ALA A 16 11.60 -9.66 -6.66
N VAL A 17 12.29 -9.96 -5.56
CA VAL A 17 12.06 -11.19 -4.78
C VAL A 17 10.60 -11.25 -4.30
N LEU A 18 10.10 -10.17 -3.69
CA LEU A 18 8.71 -10.11 -3.23
C LEU A 18 7.69 -10.32 -4.37
N ALA A 19 7.94 -9.71 -5.53
CA ALA A 19 7.13 -9.87 -6.73
C ALA A 19 7.17 -11.32 -7.23
N LEU A 20 8.35 -11.93 -7.34
CA LEU A 20 8.51 -13.31 -7.79
C LEU A 20 7.83 -14.30 -6.85
N THR A 21 7.98 -14.13 -5.53
CA THR A 21 7.30 -14.98 -4.55
C THR A 21 5.78 -14.90 -4.71
N SER A 22 5.23 -13.70 -4.88
CA SER A 22 3.79 -13.52 -5.10
C SER A 22 3.34 -14.15 -6.42
N ALA A 23 4.11 -13.95 -7.50
CA ALA A 23 3.82 -14.51 -8.81
C ALA A 23 3.84 -16.04 -8.82
N VAL A 24 4.79 -16.69 -8.13
CA VAL A 24 4.86 -18.16 -8.03
C VAL A 24 3.59 -18.73 -7.38
N TRP A 25 3.12 -18.13 -6.30
CA TRP A 25 1.88 -18.58 -5.65
C TRP A 25 0.63 -18.32 -6.49
N ILE A 26 0.57 -17.18 -7.18
CA ILE A 26 -0.53 -16.88 -8.12
C ILE A 26 -0.55 -17.88 -9.28
N LEU A 27 0.62 -18.20 -9.86
CA LEU A 27 0.73 -19.19 -10.93
C LEU A 27 0.38 -20.60 -10.44
N LYS A 28 0.73 -20.96 -9.20
CA LYS A 28 0.35 -22.23 -8.59
C LYS A 28 -1.17 -22.33 -8.43
N ASP A 29 -1.83 -21.28 -7.95
CA ASP A 29 -3.28 -21.24 -7.84
C ASP A 29 -3.96 -21.27 -9.22
N LEU A 30 -3.41 -20.55 -10.19
CA LEU A 30 -3.90 -20.57 -11.56
C LEU A 30 -3.77 -21.96 -12.21
N ALA A 31 -2.67 -22.66 -11.96
CA ALA A 31 -2.47 -24.04 -12.41
C ALA A 31 -3.43 -25.03 -11.73
N ALA A 32 -3.80 -24.79 -10.47
CA ALA A 32 -4.74 -25.62 -9.73
C ALA A 32 -6.20 -25.38 -10.14
N ILE A 33 -6.60 -24.12 -10.37
CA ILE A 33 -7.97 -23.73 -10.73
C ILE A 33 -8.21 -23.89 -12.24
N GLY A 34 -7.18 -23.67 -13.06
CA GLY A 34 -7.24 -23.82 -14.53
C GLY A 34 -7.89 -22.64 -15.27
N SER A 35 -8.41 -21.63 -14.58
CA SER A 35 -9.08 -20.46 -15.18
C SER A 35 -8.71 -19.15 -14.48
N PRO A 36 -8.19 -18.14 -15.21
CA PRO A 36 -7.87 -16.84 -14.63
C PRO A 36 -9.11 -16.06 -14.23
N ALA A 37 -10.24 -16.26 -14.91
CA ALA A 37 -11.51 -15.64 -14.56
C ALA A 37 -12.02 -16.17 -13.21
N ASP A 38 -11.92 -17.49 -13.00
CA ASP A 38 -12.35 -18.10 -11.74
C ASP A 38 -11.47 -17.67 -10.57
N LEU A 39 -10.16 -17.55 -10.78
CA LEU A 39 -9.25 -16.99 -9.78
C LEU A 39 -9.58 -15.52 -9.46
N ALA A 40 -9.92 -14.71 -10.48
CA ALA A 40 -10.33 -13.33 -10.28
C ALA A 40 -11.65 -13.23 -9.50
N TRP A 41 -12.62 -14.11 -9.77
CA TRP A 41 -13.87 -14.19 -9.02
C TRP A 41 -13.66 -14.66 -7.58
N PHE A 42 -12.76 -15.61 -7.36
CA PHE A 42 -12.35 -16.03 -6.03
C PHE A 42 -11.72 -14.85 -5.25
N TRP A 43 -10.82 -14.09 -5.88
CA TRP A 43 -10.23 -12.88 -5.27
C TRP A 43 -11.25 -11.78 -5.01
N ALA A 44 -12.31 -11.69 -5.83
CA ALA A 44 -13.43 -10.78 -5.60
C ALA A 44 -14.36 -11.22 -4.44
N GLY A 45 -14.09 -12.37 -3.82
CA GLY A 45 -14.88 -12.87 -2.69
C GLY A 45 -16.16 -13.60 -3.10
N ASP A 46 -16.22 -14.19 -4.31
CA ASP A 46 -17.35 -15.07 -4.64
C ASP A 46 -17.25 -16.38 -3.87
N HIS A 47 -18.25 -16.63 -3.03
CA HIS A 47 -18.31 -17.76 -2.11
C HIS A 47 -18.62 -19.09 -2.81
N HIS A 48 -19.07 -19.08 -4.08
CA HIS A 48 -19.30 -20.31 -4.86
C HIS A 48 -18.04 -21.18 -5.00
N PHE A 49 -16.86 -20.58 -4.84
CA PHE A 49 -15.56 -21.25 -4.99
C PHE A 49 -15.06 -21.91 -3.69
N LEU A 50 -15.72 -21.70 -2.55
CA LEU A 50 -15.39 -22.41 -1.30
C LEU A 50 -15.49 -23.94 -1.43
N ILE A 51 -16.23 -24.43 -2.44
CA ILE A 51 -16.50 -25.85 -2.70
C ILE A 51 -15.42 -26.50 -3.60
N ARG A 52 -14.66 -25.73 -4.40
CA ARG A 52 -13.71 -26.29 -5.40
C ARG A 52 -12.24 -26.35 -4.94
N GLY A 53 -11.93 -25.90 -3.73
CA GLY A 53 -10.58 -25.92 -3.16
C GLY A 53 -10.13 -24.54 -2.69
N ARG A 54 -9.35 -24.50 -1.61
CA ARG A 54 -8.81 -23.24 -1.06
C ARG A 54 -7.61 -22.79 -1.89
N SER A 55 -7.74 -21.66 -2.58
CA SER A 55 -6.59 -20.98 -3.18
C SER A 55 -5.65 -20.47 -2.07
N ALA A 56 -4.35 -20.52 -2.33
CA ALA A 56 -3.34 -20.04 -1.39
C ALA A 56 -3.32 -18.51 -1.33
N THR A 57 -3.59 -17.85 -2.46
CA THR A 57 -3.53 -16.40 -2.64
C THR A 57 -4.88 -15.71 -2.48
N SER A 58 -4.82 -14.39 -2.36
CA SER A 58 -5.95 -13.48 -2.27
C SER A 58 -5.70 -12.26 -3.13
N LEU A 59 -6.70 -11.39 -3.24
CA LEU A 59 -6.56 -10.08 -3.89
C LEU A 59 -5.34 -9.29 -3.35
N THR A 60 -5.05 -9.41 -2.06
CA THR A 60 -3.91 -8.71 -1.44
C THR A 60 -2.56 -9.15 -2.02
N ASP A 61 -2.42 -10.41 -2.44
CA ASP A 61 -1.19 -10.92 -3.06
C ASP A 61 -1.00 -10.36 -4.46
N ALA A 62 -2.08 -10.25 -5.23
CA ALA A 62 -2.08 -9.60 -6.54
C ALA A 62 -1.74 -8.10 -6.43
N VAL A 63 -2.29 -7.42 -5.43
CA VAL A 63 -1.97 -6.01 -5.16
C VAL A 63 -0.52 -5.86 -4.71
N LEU A 64 -0.02 -6.72 -3.81
CA LEU A 64 1.38 -6.72 -3.39
C LEU A 64 2.34 -6.94 -4.55
N LEU A 65 2.00 -7.83 -5.50
CA LEU A 65 2.76 -8.02 -6.73
C LEU A 65 2.86 -6.69 -7.52
N VAL A 66 1.73 -6.02 -7.75
CA VAL A 66 1.69 -4.74 -8.49
C VAL A 66 2.51 -3.66 -7.77
N VAL A 67 2.35 -3.54 -6.45
CA VAL A 67 3.09 -2.58 -5.62
C VAL A 67 4.59 -2.88 -5.64
N ALA A 68 4.98 -4.15 -5.54
CA ALA A 68 6.38 -4.57 -5.59
C ALA A 68 7.01 -4.25 -6.96
N VAL A 69 6.34 -4.57 -8.07
CA VAL A 69 6.81 -4.23 -9.43
C VAL A 69 6.93 -2.72 -9.61
N ALA A 70 5.95 -1.94 -9.16
CA ALA A 70 6.02 -0.49 -9.20
C ALA A 70 7.20 0.07 -8.37
N ALA A 71 7.49 -0.54 -7.23
CA ALA A 71 8.63 -0.20 -6.39
C ALA A 71 9.97 -0.55 -7.05
N VAL A 72 10.08 -1.69 -7.78
CA VAL A 72 11.24 -2.02 -8.62
C VAL A 72 11.47 -0.92 -9.65
N VAL A 73 10.43 -0.54 -10.40
CA VAL A 73 10.53 0.50 -11.43
C VAL A 73 10.93 1.84 -10.80
N ALA A 74 10.33 2.21 -9.68
CA ALA A 74 10.68 3.42 -8.94
C ALA A 74 12.15 3.40 -8.46
N ALA A 75 12.62 2.26 -7.93
CA ALA A 75 13.99 2.07 -7.49
C ALA A 75 14.98 2.21 -8.64
N ILE A 76 14.69 1.67 -9.82
CA ILE A 76 15.57 1.75 -11.01
C ILE A 76 15.54 3.13 -11.66
N ARG A 77 14.38 3.78 -11.75
CA ARG A 77 14.20 5.04 -12.49
C ARG A 77 14.39 6.31 -11.65
N SER A 78 14.22 6.25 -10.33
CA SER A 78 14.21 7.44 -9.46
C SER A 78 15.24 7.39 -8.34
N ARG A 79 15.91 8.52 -8.09
CA ARG A 79 16.80 8.72 -6.94
C ARG A 79 16.03 8.89 -5.62
N HIS A 80 14.70 9.04 -5.68
CA HIS A 80 13.82 9.27 -4.53
C HIS A 80 12.98 8.03 -4.17
N ALA A 81 13.46 6.84 -4.50
CA ALA A 81 12.73 5.59 -4.26
C ALA A 81 12.59 5.19 -2.79
N ALA A 82 13.27 5.88 -1.86
CA ALA A 82 13.28 5.51 -0.43
C ALA A 82 11.87 5.37 0.15
N SER A 83 10.98 6.31 -0.15
CA SER A 83 9.61 6.29 0.37
C SER A 83 8.76 5.19 -0.27
N ALA A 84 9.03 4.82 -1.52
CA ALA A 84 8.36 3.69 -2.17
C ALA A 84 8.81 2.38 -1.53
N LEU A 85 10.12 2.17 -1.37
CA LEU A 85 10.67 0.99 -0.70
C LEU A 85 10.17 0.87 0.75
N ALA A 86 10.15 1.96 1.50
CA ALA A 86 9.64 1.98 2.86
C ALA A 86 8.13 1.67 2.92
N ALA A 87 7.32 2.26 2.04
CA ALA A 87 5.89 1.99 1.98
C ALA A 87 5.60 0.53 1.61
N THR A 88 6.25 0.00 0.57
CA THR A 88 6.13 -1.42 0.18
C THR A 88 6.56 -2.34 1.30
N GLY A 89 7.70 -2.07 1.94
CA GLY A 89 8.21 -2.86 3.06
C GLY A 89 7.26 -2.84 4.27
N ALA A 90 6.78 -1.67 4.67
CA ALA A 90 5.85 -1.51 5.79
C ALA A 90 4.52 -2.23 5.55
N VAL A 91 3.94 -2.09 4.36
CA VAL A 91 2.69 -2.79 4.00
C VAL A 91 2.90 -4.30 3.94
N THR A 92 4.02 -4.76 3.38
CA THR A 92 4.36 -6.19 3.35
C THR A 92 4.47 -6.77 4.75
N LEU A 93 5.20 -6.08 5.65
CA LEU A 93 5.32 -6.48 7.05
C LEU A 93 3.96 -6.57 7.73
N ALA A 94 3.14 -5.53 7.60
CA ALA A 94 1.83 -5.46 8.23
C ALA A 94 0.89 -6.58 7.72
N LEU A 95 0.88 -6.86 6.42
CA LEU A 95 0.03 -7.90 5.83
C LEU A 95 0.52 -9.33 6.11
N ARG A 96 1.83 -9.54 6.28
CA ARG A 96 2.41 -10.86 6.51
C ARG A 96 2.56 -11.22 7.98
N LEU A 97 2.52 -10.25 8.89
CA LEU A 97 2.65 -10.51 10.33
C LEU A 97 1.69 -11.60 10.86
N PRO A 98 0.41 -11.64 10.43
CA PRO A 98 -0.50 -12.70 10.85
C PRO A 98 -0.10 -14.12 10.47
N GLY A 99 0.71 -14.29 9.42
CA GLY A 99 1.17 -15.61 9.01
C GLY A 99 2.05 -16.31 10.06
N LEU A 100 2.58 -15.57 11.04
CA LEU A 100 3.31 -16.15 12.17
C LEU A 100 2.42 -16.94 13.12
N TRP A 101 1.10 -16.69 13.10
CA TRP A 101 0.12 -17.40 13.93
C TRP A 101 -0.35 -18.69 13.28
N ALA A 102 -0.02 -18.93 12.00
CA ALA A 102 -0.44 -20.10 11.25
C ALA A 102 0.58 -21.25 11.41
N PRO A 103 0.18 -22.43 11.91
CA PRO A 103 1.08 -23.56 12.15
C PRO A 103 1.52 -24.33 10.88
N ASP A 104 1.09 -23.91 9.69
CA ASP A 104 1.41 -24.58 8.42
C ASP A 104 2.83 -24.23 7.94
N SER A 105 3.70 -25.23 7.85
CA SER A 105 5.13 -25.08 7.55
C SER A 105 5.42 -24.43 6.19
N GLY A 106 4.61 -24.69 5.15
CA GLY A 106 4.82 -24.11 3.81
C GLY A 106 4.44 -22.63 3.74
N VAL A 107 3.36 -22.26 4.41
CA VAL A 107 2.91 -20.87 4.56
C VAL A 107 3.86 -20.09 5.46
N LEU A 108 4.36 -20.73 6.52
CA LEU A 108 5.28 -20.12 7.47
C LEU A 108 6.60 -19.71 6.80
N VAL A 109 7.20 -20.58 5.96
CA VAL A 109 8.43 -20.24 5.22
C VAL A 109 8.22 -19.03 4.31
N THR A 110 7.11 -19.01 3.55
CA THR A 110 6.78 -17.87 2.67
C THR A 110 6.54 -16.60 3.49
N THR A 111 5.89 -16.73 4.65
CA THR A 111 5.64 -15.62 5.58
C THR A 111 6.95 -15.06 6.12
N LEU A 112 7.84 -15.91 6.63
CA LEU A 112 9.15 -15.50 7.16
C LEU A 112 10.00 -14.83 6.08
N LEU A 113 10.00 -15.37 4.86
CA LEU A 113 10.66 -14.75 3.72
C LEU A 113 10.06 -13.36 3.42
N GLY A 114 8.73 -13.25 3.37
CA GLY A 114 8.03 -11.99 3.15
C GLY A 114 8.34 -10.95 4.23
N LEU A 115 8.42 -11.36 5.50
CA LEU A 115 8.78 -10.52 6.62
C LEU A 115 10.26 -10.08 6.55
N ALA A 116 11.17 -11.00 6.27
CA ALA A 116 12.60 -10.70 6.12
C ALA A 116 12.84 -9.71 4.95
N VAL A 117 12.18 -9.92 3.81
CA VAL A 117 12.26 -9.03 2.65
C VAL A 117 11.63 -7.67 2.98
N GLY A 118 10.46 -7.64 3.62
CA GLY A 118 9.79 -6.40 4.06
C GLY A 118 10.65 -5.58 5.03
N ALA A 119 11.26 -6.23 6.02
CA ALA A 119 12.20 -5.61 6.95
C ALA A 119 13.44 -5.10 6.21
N GLY A 120 14.01 -5.89 5.30
CA GLY A 120 15.12 -5.50 4.44
C GLY A 120 14.79 -4.26 3.60
N LEU A 121 13.58 -4.12 3.09
CA LEU A 121 13.13 -2.93 2.36
C LEU A 121 13.09 -1.68 3.25
N VAL A 122 12.58 -1.80 4.48
CA VAL A 122 12.57 -0.68 5.43
C VAL A 122 14.00 -0.29 5.84
N VAL A 123 14.85 -1.27 6.13
CA VAL A 123 16.27 -1.04 6.49
C VAL A 123 17.05 -0.43 5.33
N THR A 124 16.90 -0.94 4.10
CA THR A 124 17.57 -0.37 2.92
C THR A 124 17.08 1.04 2.62
N ALA A 125 15.77 1.29 2.77
CA ALA A 125 15.22 2.62 2.66
C ALA A 125 15.77 3.57 3.74
N ALA A 126 15.98 3.09 4.97
CA ALA A 126 16.46 3.87 6.10
C ALA A 126 17.97 4.15 6.05
N ALA A 127 18.78 3.11 5.86
CA ALA A 127 20.24 3.16 5.79
C ALA A 127 20.74 3.78 4.47
N GLY A 128 19.98 3.62 3.39
CA GLY A 128 20.27 4.23 2.10
C GLY A 128 20.02 5.74 2.04
N ARG A 129 19.44 6.35 3.10
CA ARG A 129 19.16 7.79 3.13
C ARG A 129 20.47 8.57 3.18
N ARG A 130 20.73 9.34 2.13
CA ARG A 130 21.75 10.39 2.18
C ARG A 130 21.07 11.76 2.35
N PRO A 131 21.52 12.60 3.31
CA PRO A 131 21.13 14.00 3.33
C PRO A 131 21.59 14.66 2.03
N ALA A 132 20.77 15.55 1.46
CA ALA A 132 21.21 16.35 0.32
C ALA A 132 22.27 17.32 0.86
N THR A 133 23.54 16.98 0.70
CA THR A 133 24.67 17.72 1.28
C THR A 133 25.02 18.97 0.47
N ALA A 134 24.46 19.10 -0.73
CA ALA A 134 24.71 20.20 -1.65
C ALA A 134 23.42 20.98 -1.94
N GLY A 135 23.48 22.32 -1.84
CA GLY A 135 22.34 23.20 -2.14
C GLY A 135 21.85 23.15 -3.61
N TYR A 136 22.63 22.54 -4.50
CA TYR A 136 22.30 22.30 -5.90
C TYR A 136 21.70 20.91 -6.18
N GLU A 137 21.60 20.02 -5.17
CA GLU A 137 21.05 18.69 -5.38
C GLU A 137 19.51 18.75 -5.50
N PRO A 138 18.92 18.24 -6.60
CA PRO A 138 17.46 18.28 -6.79
C PRO A 138 16.73 17.55 -5.66
N VAL A 139 15.91 18.28 -4.92
CA VAL A 139 15.07 17.73 -3.85
C VAL A 139 13.76 17.22 -4.46
N PRO A 140 13.20 16.09 -3.98
CA PRO A 140 11.91 15.62 -4.50
C PRO A 140 10.84 16.67 -4.24
N THR A 141 10.16 17.08 -5.32
CA THR A 141 9.08 18.06 -5.30
C THR A 141 7.88 17.51 -4.54
N PRO A 142 7.34 18.23 -3.54
CA PRO A 142 6.10 17.82 -2.89
C PRO A 142 4.94 17.82 -3.90
N PRO A 143 3.88 17.04 -3.65
CA PRO A 143 2.67 17.14 -4.45
C PRO A 143 2.08 18.56 -4.36
N ARG A 144 1.35 18.98 -5.41
CA ARG A 144 0.65 20.26 -5.42
C ARG A 144 -0.40 20.28 -4.31
N ALA A 145 -0.61 21.44 -3.68
CA ALA A 145 -1.48 21.56 -2.51
C ALA A 145 -2.90 21.06 -2.76
N GLY A 146 -3.55 21.49 -3.85
CA GLY A 146 -4.92 21.06 -4.19
C GLY A 146 -5.06 19.55 -4.33
N PRO A 147 -4.30 18.89 -5.25
CA PRO A 147 -4.34 17.43 -5.41
C PRO A 147 -3.98 16.66 -4.15
N ALA A 148 -3.01 17.13 -3.36
CA ALA A 148 -2.63 16.49 -2.11
C ALA A 148 -3.77 16.53 -1.07
N VAL A 149 -4.41 17.69 -0.89
CA VAL A 149 -5.53 17.84 0.05
C VAL A 149 -6.72 17.00 -0.40
N ALA A 150 -7.08 17.02 -1.69
CA ALA A 150 -8.18 16.22 -2.21
C ALA A 150 -7.93 14.71 -2.03
N ALA A 151 -6.72 14.23 -2.34
CA ALA A 151 -6.34 12.83 -2.08
C ALA A 151 -6.37 12.51 -0.57
N GLY A 152 -5.92 13.43 0.27
CA GLY A 152 -5.97 13.27 1.73
C GLY A 152 -7.39 13.15 2.27
N ILE A 153 -8.33 13.96 1.76
CA ILE A 153 -9.76 13.89 2.12
C ILE A 153 -10.36 12.55 1.71
N LEU A 154 -10.12 12.10 0.46
CA LEU A 154 -10.64 10.82 -0.03
C LEU A 154 -10.12 9.64 0.79
N LEU A 155 -8.82 9.64 1.10
CA LEU A 155 -8.21 8.59 1.94
C LEU A 155 -8.70 8.64 3.39
N LEU A 156 -8.89 9.83 3.95
CA LEU A 156 -9.48 9.98 5.28
C LEU A 156 -10.92 9.46 5.32
N ALA A 157 -11.73 9.80 4.31
CA ALA A 157 -13.10 9.29 4.19
C ALA A 157 -13.11 7.76 4.07
N ALA A 158 -12.21 7.18 3.26
CA ALA A 158 -12.07 5.72 3.17
C ALA A 158 -11.66 5.07 4.50
N ALA A 159 -10.76 5.70 5.26
CA ALA A 159 -10.43 5.24 6.60
C ALA A 159 -11.64 5.32 7.55
N LEU A 160 -12.40 6.42 7.53
CA LEU A 160 -13.57 6.56 8.40
C LEU A 160 -14.67 5.54 8.06
N VAL A 161 -14.97 5.35 6.78
CA VAL A 161 -15.95 4.35 6.32
C VAL A 161 -15.52 2.95 6.72
N GLY A 162 -14.24 2.58 6.52
CA GLY A 162 -13.73 1.28 6.96
C GLY A 162 -13.80 1.08 8.48
N ALA A 163 -13.54 2.14 9.26
CA ALA A 163 -13.60 2.07 10.72
C ALA A 163 -15.05 1.91 11.22
N LEU A 164 -16.01 2.56 10.56
CA LEU A 164 -17.43 2.39 10.85
C LEU A 164 -17.90 0.97 10.53
N TRP A 165 -17.45 0.39 9.41
CA TRP A 165 -17.76 -1.02 9.09
C TRP A 165 -17.17 -1.98 10.11
N GLU A 166 -15.92 -1.80 10.55
CA GLU A 166 -15.36 -2.66 11.60
C GLU A 166 -16.04 -2.47 12.95
N LEU A 167 -16.46 -1.25 13.30
CA LEU A 167 -17.24 -1.01 14.51
C LEU A 167 -18.61 -1.71 14.43
N TYR A 168 -19.30 -1.60 13.29
CA TYR A 168 -20.56 -2.28 13.03
C TYR A 168 -20.41 -3.81 13.19
N TRP A 169 -19.39 -4.41 12.57
CA TRP A 169 -19.16 -5.85 12.69
C TRP A 169 -18.76 -6.27 14.09
N ALA A 170 -18.02 -5.44 14.83
CA ALA A 170 -17.67 -5.72 16.21
C ALA A 170 -18.90 -5.71 17.15
N THR A 171 -19.96 -4.97 16.80
CA THR A 171 -21.22 -4.96 17.56
C THR A 171 -22.19 -6.06 17.13
N GLU A 172 -22.16 -6.47 15.87
CA GLU A 172 -23.11 -7.44 15.32
C GLU A 172 -22.64 -8.90 15.50
N LEU A 173 -21.33 -9.13 15.48
CA LEU A 173 -20.77 -10.48 15.58
C LEU A 173 -20.50 -10.88 17.04
N PRO A 174 -20.71 -12.17 17.40
CA PRO A 174 -20.25 -12.73 18.66
C PRO A 174 -18.77 -12.44 18.91
N THR A 175 -18.40 -12.21 20.16
CA THR A 175 -17.04 -11.85 20.58
C THR A 175 -15.99 -12.84 20.06
N GLU A 176 -16.31 -14.14 20.05
CA GLU A 176 -15.43 -15.19 19.55
C GLU A 176 -15.13 -15.02 18.05
N ILE A 177 -16.14 -14.70 17.25
CA ILE A 177 -16.00 -14.47 15.81
C ILE A 177 -15.21 -13.17 15.58
N THR A 178 -15.46 -12.14 16.37
CA THR A 178 -14.72 -10.87 16.28
C THR A 178 -13.23 -11.06 16.57
N VAL A 179 -12.88 -11.84 17.59
CA VAL A 179 -11.48 -12.18 17.90
C VAL A 179 -10.85 -13.05 16.80
N ASP A 180 -11.60 -14.03 16.28
CA ASP A 180 -11.12 -14.89 15.20
C ASP A 180 -10.89 -14.11 13.89
N ARG A 181 -11.70 -13.08 13.60
CA ARG A 181 -11.49 -12.17 12.46
C ARG A 181 -10.16 -11.40 12.55
N LEU A 182 -9.64 -11.20 13.76
CA LEU A 182 -8.36 -10.52 14.00
C LEU A 182 -7.17 -11.49 14.01
N THR A 183 -7.33 -12.65 14.65
CA THR A 183 -6.24 -13.63 14.88
C THR A 183 -6.16 -14.70 13.79
N GLY A 184 -7.18 -14.84 12.95
CA GLY A 184 -7.26 -15.90 11.94
C GLY A 184 -7.67 -17.25 12.52
N GLY A 185 -8.54 -17.24 13.53
CA GLY A 185 -9.05 -18.44 14.20
C GLY A 185 -9.96 -19.31 13.31
N ARG A 186 -10.46 -20.41 13.88
CA ARG A 186 -11.11 -21.50 13.12
C ARG A 186 -12.44 -21.10 12.47
N SER A 187 -13.11 -20.06 12.97
CA SER A 187 -14.39 -19.58 12.40
C SER A 187 -14.23 -18.77 11.11
N VAL A 188 -12.99 -18.40 10.74
CA VAL A 188 -12.72 -17.57 9.56
C VAL A 188 -12.17 -18.42 8.42
N ILE A 189 -12.91 -18.45 7.32
CA ILE A 189 -12.42 -19.03 6.08
C ILE A 189 -11.57 -17.97 5.36
N LYS A 190 -10.28 -18.28 5.16
CA LYS A 190 -9.34 -17.40 4.46
C LYS A 190 -8.40 -18.20 3.56
N SER A 191 -7.85 -17.55 2.54
CA SER A 191 -6.75 -18.11 1.77
C SER A 191 -5.52 -18.31 2.66
N ALA A 192 -4.66 -19.26 2.30
CA ALA A 192 -3.51 -19.65 3.11
C ALA A 192 -2.59 -18.46 3.45
N LEU A 193 -2.32 -17.60 2.46
CA LEU A 193 -1.47 -16.42 2.57
C LEU A 193 -2.21 -15.14 2.95
N ALA A 194 -3.55 -15.16 2.99
CA ALA A 194 -4.35 -13.99 3.30
C ALA A 194 -4.24 -13.62 4.79
N PRO A 195 -4.09 -12.33 5.11
CA PRO A 195 -4.28 -11.87 6.48
C PRO A 195 -5.73 -12.11 6.93
N PRO A 196 -5.97 -12.28 8.25
CA PRO A 196 -7.31 -12.27 8.81
C PRO A 196 -8.07 -10.99 8.41
N PRO A 197 -9.39 -11.06 8.18
CA PRO A 197 -10.15 -9.96 7.58
C PRO A 197 -10.14 -8.68 8.42
N ALA A 198 -10.35 -8.77 9.74
CA ALA A 198 -10.30 -7.56 10.59
C ALA A 198 -8.87 -7.01 10.70
N TRP A 199 -7.85 -7.89 10.68
CA TRP A 199 -6.45 -7.44 10.61
C TRP A 199 -6.16 -6.69 9.32
N LEU A 200 -6.62 -7.21 8.17
CA LEU A 200 -6.51 -6.53 6.88
C LEU A 200 -7.16 -5.15 6.93
N SER A 201 -8.38 -5.05 7.47
CA SER A 201 -9.07 -3.77 7.65
C SER A 201 -8.23 -2.81 8.50
N LEU A 202 -7.70 -3.22 9.64
CA LEU A 202 -6.84 -2.38 10.48
C LEU A 202 -5.57 -1.91 9.74
N VAL A 203 -4.94 -2.77 8.94
CA VAL A 203 -3.78 -2.41 8.12
C VAL A 203 -4.17 -1.37 7.07
N LEU A 204 -5.29 -1.55 6.39
CA LEU A 204 -5.79 -0.58 5.41
C LEU A 204 -6.19 0.74 6.05
N LEU A 205 -6.83 0.73 7.22
CA LEU A 205 -7.13 1.91 8.02
C LEU A 205 -5.86 2.68 8.38
N GLY A 206 -4.84 1.98 8.88
CA GLY A 206 -3.54 2.57 9.18
C GLY A 206 -2.87 3.15 7.92
N LEU A 207 -2.91 2.44 6.80
CA LEU A 207 -2.36 2.89 5.53
C LEU A 207 -3.07 4.15 5.00
N TYR A 208 -4.40 4.15 4.99
CA TYR A 208 -5.21 5.28 4.52
C TYR A 208 -5.07 6.49 5.42
N GLY A 209 -5.12 6.30 6.75
CA GLY A 209 -4.93 7.36 7.73
C GLY A 209 -3.53 7.97 7.66
N THR A 210 -2.48 7.15 7.63
CA THR A 210 -1.09 7.65 7.50
C THR A 210 -0.86 8.38 6.18
N ALA A 211 -1.41 7.88 5.07
CA ALA A 211 -1.33 8.55 3.78
C ALA A 211 -2.11 9.88 3.77
N ALA A 212 -3.30 9.93 4.38
CA ALA A 212 -4.08 11.16 4.52
C ALA A 212 -3.36 12.23 5.35
N ILE A 213 -2.85 11.87 6.54
CA ILE A 213 -2.07 12.77 7.40
C ILE A 213 -0.83 13.26 6.65
N SER A 214 -0.12 12.37 5.95
CA SER A 214 1.04 12.73 5.15
C SER A 214 0.69 13.71 4.02
N ALA A 215 -0.48 13.56 3.41
CA ALA A 215 -0.96 14.44 2.34
C ALA A 215 -1.31 15.84 2.89
N PHE A 216 -1.99 15.93 4.03
CA PHE A 216 -2.27 17.20 4.70
C PHE A 216 -1.01 17.91 5.17
N ALA A 217 -0.05 17.15 5.72
CA ALA A 217 1.27 17.67 6.08
C ALA A 217 2.15 18.02 4.86
N ARG A 218 1.70 17.70 3.63
CA ARG A 218 2.46 17.83 2.38
C ARG A 218 3.84 17.19 2.48
N ALA A 219 3.92 16.08 3.19
CA ALA A 219 5.16 15.36 3.42
C ALA A 219 5.69 14.79 2.11
N ARG A 220 7.02 14.73 1.94
CA ARG A 220 7.64 14.24 0.69
C ARG A 220 7.33 12.77 0.40
N HIS A 221 6.98 12.00 1.43
CA HIS A 221 6.60 10.58 1.32
C HIS A 221 5.10 10.38 1.05
N SER A 222 4.28 11.44 1.08
CA SER A 222 2.83 11.36 0.84
C SER A 222 2.48 10.71 -0.49
N ARG A 223 3.27 10.97 -1.55
CA ARG A 223 3.04 10.36 -2.86
C ARG A 223 3.20 8.84 -2.84
N ALA A 224 4.23 8.32 -2.18
CA ALA A 224 4.47 6.88 -2.17
C ALA A 224 3.38 6.15 -1.36
N PHE A 225 3.12 6.60 -0.13
CA PHE A 225 2.07 6.02 0.71
C PHE A 225 0.68 6.20 0.10
N GLY A 226 0.39 7.38 -0.46
CA GLY A 226 -0.90 7.66 -1.11
C GLY A 226 -1.12 6.87 -2.40
N LEU A 227 -0.09 6.64 -3.21
CA LEU A 227 -0.23 5.75 -4.39
C LEU A 227 -0.44 4.30 -3.96
N THR A 228 0.32 3.80 -2.98
CA THR A 228 0.11 2.45 -2.45
C THR A 228 -1.31 2.31 -1.88
N ALA A 229 -1.75 3.25 -1.05
CA ALA A 229 -3.11 3.33 -0.53
C ALA A 229 -4.16 3.35 -1.65
N GLY A 230 -3.97 4.18 -2.68
CA GLY A 230 -4.85 4.27 -3.84
C GLY A 230 -4.96 2.96 -4.61
N VAL A 231 -3.87 2.20 -4.77
CA VAL A 231 -3.92 0.88 -5.40
C VAL A 231 -4.76 -0.10 -4.58
N PHE A 232 -4.54 -0.19 -3.26
CA PHE A 232 -5.35 -1.05 -2.39
C PHE A 232 -6.82 -0.67 -2.40
N LEU A 233 -7.12 0.64 -2.31
CA LEU A 233 -8.48 1.15 -2.31
C LEU A 233 -9.19 0.87 -3.65
N THR A 234 -8.49 1.07 -4.77
CA THR A 234 -9.00 0.76 -6.12
C THR A 234 -9.26 -0.72 -6.29
N ALA A 235 -8.30 -1.58 -5.90
CA ALA A 235 -8.43 -3.02 -6.05
C ALA A 235 -9.56 -3.59 -5.19
N GLY A 236 -9.66 -3.17 -3.92
CA GLY A 236 -10.75 -3.56 -3.04
C GLY A 236 -12.11 -3.08 -3.55
N GLY A 237 -12.21 -1.82 -3.97
CA GLY A 237 -13.44 -1.29 -4.58
C GLY A 237 -13.82 -2.00 -5.87
N LEU A 238 -12.86 -2.33 -6.73
CA LEU A 238 -13.10 -3.09 -7.96
C LEU A 238 -13.64 -4.49 -7.67
N ALA A 239 -13.04 -5.19 -6.71
CA ALA A 239 -13.48 -6.51 -6.26
C ALA A 239 -14.93 -6.46 -5.74
N GLU A 240 -15.25 -5.49 -4.88
CA GLU A 240 -16.60 -5.33 -4.34
C GLU A 240 -17.63 -4.89 -5.41
N VAL A 241 -17.26 -4.02 -6.35
CA VAL A 241 -18.14 -3.66 -7.48
C VAL A 241 -18.39 -4.87 -8.37
N ALA A 242 -17.35 -5.66 -8.67
CA ALA A 242 -17.51 -6.90 -9.43
C ALA A 242 -18.44 -7.88 -8.70
N ARG A 243 -18.26 -8.05 -7.40
CA ARG A 243 -19.07 -8.92 -6.54
C ARG A 243 -20.53 -8.48 -6.49
N THR A 244 -20.78 -7.20 -6.21
CA THR A 244 -22.14 -6.63 -6.14
C THR A 244 -22.86 -6.67 -7.49
N THR A 245 -22.13 -6.51 -8.61
CA THR A 245 -22.68 -6.66 -9.95
C THR A 245 -23.04 -8.13 -10.24
N ARG A 246 -22.15 -9.07 -9.87
CA ARG A 246 -22.38 -10.51 -10.08
C ARG A 246 -23.59 -11.05 -9.32
N TYR A 247 -23.86 -10.52 -8.13
CA TYR A 247 -25.05 -10.89 -7.35
C TYR A 247 -26.26 -9.99 -7.63
N GLU A 248 -26.25 -9.20 -8.72
CA GLU A 248 -27.38 -8.37 -9.15
C GLU A 248 -27.89 -7.39 -8.06
N LEU A 249 -27.01 -6.97 -7.14
CA LEU A 249 -27.38 -6.01 -6.09
C LEU A 249 -27.55 -4.60 -6.66
N VAL A 250 -26.82 -4.29 -7.73
CA VAL A 250 -26.89 -2.97 -8.39
C VAL A 250 -28.21 -2.81 -9.16
N THR A 251 -28.70 -3.88 -9.79
CA THR A 251 -29.96 -3.86 -10.55
C THR A 251 -31.17 -3.74 -9.62
N HIS A 252 -31.11 -4.37 -8.45
CA HIS A 252 -32.17 -4.34 -7.43
C HIS A 252 -31.89 -3.34 -6.30
N PHE A 253 -31.08 -2.30 -6.55
CA PHE A 253 -30.60 -1.39 -5.49
C PHE A 253 -31.73 -0.75 -4.66
N GLY A 254 -32.87 -0.45 -5.28
CA GLY A 254 -34.04 0.12 -4.58
C GLY A 254 -34.82 -0.88 -3.72
N GLU A 255 -34.58 -2.18 -3.90
CA GLU A 255 -35.34 -3.27 -3.29
C GLU A 255 -34.57 -4.02 -2.20
N ILE A 256 -33.23 -3.92 -2.19
CA ILE A 256 -32.36 -4.53 -1.19
C ILE A 256 -32.36 -3.76 0.15
N SER A 257 -31.84 -4.41 1.20
CA SER A 257 -31.74 -3.80 2.53
C SER A 257 -30.87 -2.54 2.52
N THR A 258 -31.12 -1.61 3.45
CA THR A 258 -30.28 -0.40 3.62
C THR A 258 -28.81 -0.74 3.83
N LEU A 259 -28.52 -1.85 4.52
CA LEU A 259 -27.16 -2.31 4.74
C LEU A 259 -26.48 -2.73 3.43
N ASP A 260 -27.20 -3.43 2.55
CA ASP A 260 -26.68 -3.82 1.23
C ASP A 260 -26.53 -2.62 0.31
N GLN A 261 -27.43 -1.63 0.39
CA GLN A 261 -27.26 -0.35 -0.31
C GLN A 261 -25.97 0.35 0.13
N LEU A 262 -25.71 0.43 1.44
CA LEU A 262 -24.47 1.01 1.98
C LEU A 262 -23.23 0.24 1.53
N ASN A 263 -23.29 -1.09 1.44
CA ASN A 263 -22.21 -1.92 0.90
C ASN A 263 -21.93 -1.57 -0.57
N VAL A 264 -22.97 -1.49 -1.41
CA VAL A 264 -22.85 -1.11 -2.83
C VAL A 264 -22.24 0.29 -2.95
N LEU A 265 -22.75 1.28 -2.20
CA LEU A 265 -22.21 2.64 -2.22
C LEU A 265 -20.75 2.69 -1.75
N THR A 266 -20.39 1.92 -0.72
CA THR A 266 -19.01 1.81 -0.23
C THR A 266 -18.08 1.22 -1.30
N ALA A 267 -18.54 0.22 -2.06
CA ALA A 267 -17.79 -0.39 -3.15
C ALA A 267 -17.45 0.63 -4.26
N PHE A 268 -18.46 1.37 -4.73
CA PHE A 268 -18.27 2.42 -5.73
C PHE A 268 -17.41 3.57 -5.22
N PHE A 269 -17.61 3.99 -3.97
CA PHE A 269 -16.76 5.00 -3.34
C PHE A 269 -15.29 4.54 -3.28
N GLY A 270 -15.04 3.29 -2.89
CA GLY A 270 -13.69 2.73 -2.87
C GLY A 270 -13.05 2.71 -4.27
N LEU A 271 -13.79 2.25 -5.27
CA LEU A 271 -13.28 2.18 -6.65
C LEU A 271 -12.96 3.58 -7.20
N LEU A 272 -13.95 4.48 -7.19
CA LEU A 272 -13.81 5.82 -7.77
C LEU A 272 -12.85 6.70 -6.95
N GLY A 273 -12.92 6.61 -5.62
CA GLY A 273 -12.01 7.29 -4.70
C GLY A 273 -10.57 6.84 -4.86
N GLY A 274 -10.34 5.53 -4.98
CA GLY A 274 -9.03 4.95 -5.27
C GLY A 274 -8.45 5.45 -6.59
N ILE A 275 -9.23 5.41 -7.67
CA ILE A 275 -8.81 5.92 -8.99
C ILE A 275 -8.49 7.41 -8.91
N ALA A 276 -9.35 8.20 -8.26
CA ALA A 276 -9.11 9.64 -8.08
C ALA A 276 -7.81 9.91 -7.32
N VAL A 277 -7.55 9.19 -6.22
CA VAL A 277 -6.29 9.28 -5.47
C VAL A 277 -5.08 8.97 -6.37
N LEU A 278 -5.16 7.91 -7.17
CA LEU A 278 -4.10 7.54 -8.11
C LEU A 278 -3.86 8.65 -9.13
N VAL A 279 -4.89 9.20 -9.75
CA VAL A 279 -4.80 10.28 -10.74
C VAL A 279 -4.22 11.57 -10.12
N LEU A 280 -4.73 11.97 -8.95
CA LEU A 280 -4.30 13.18 -8.24
C LEU A 280 -2.82 13.11 -7.83
N LEU A 281 -2.32 11.92 -7.45
CA LEU A 281 -0.95 11.71 -7.00
C LEU A 281 0.00 11.22 -8.11
N ALA A 282 -0.51 10.80 -9.27
CA ALA A 282 0.30 10.41 -10.42
C ALA A 282 1.03 11.61 -11.06
N GLY A 283 0.46 12.82 -10.97
CA GLY A 283 1.00 14.04 -11.56
C GLY A 283 2.42 14.43 -11.06
N ARG A 284 3.14 15.21 -11.89
CA ARG A 284 4.41 15.84 -11.48
C ARG A 284 4.14 16.82 -10.34
N GLY A 285 5.01 16.81 -9.32
CA GLY A 285 4.88 17.65 -8.12
C GLY A 285 4.93 19.15 -8.43
N ALA A 286 4.76 19.97 -7.39
CA ALA A 286 4.90 21.41 -7.52
C ALA A 286 6.29 21.76 -8.10
N PRO A 287 6.40 22.76 -9.00
CA PRO A 287 7.70 23.18 -9.51
C PRO A 287 8.62 23.46 -8.33
N ALA A 288 9.84 22.90 -8.36
CA ALA A 288 10.82 23.16 -7.33
C ALA A 288 11.02 24.67 -7.23
N ALA A 289 11.02 25.22 -6.01
CA ALA A 289 11.49 26.57 -5.80
C ALA A 289 12.87 26.67 -6.46
N ALA A 290 13.10 27.73 -7.26
CA ALA A 290 14.35 27.90 -7.98
C ALA A 290 15.52 27.67 -7.01
N PRO A 291 16.56 26.89 -7.40
CA PRO A 291 17.74 26.76 -6.56
C PRO A 291 18.21 28.17 -6.18
N GLY A 292 18.60 28.36 -4.91
CA GLY A 292 19.11 29.65 -4.44
C GLY A 292 20.11 30.19 -5.45
N ARG A 293 20.04 31.51 -5.75
CA ARG A 293 20.87 32.16 -6.77
C ARG A 293 22.29 31.62 -6.68
N TYR A 294 22.82 31.07 -7.77
CA TYR A 294 24.24 30.79 -7.87
C TYR A 294 24.98 32.05 -7.41
N PRO A 295 25.97 31.98 -6.50
CA PRO A 295 26.89 33.09 -6.37
C PRO A 295 27.45 33.35 -7.78
N PRO A 296 27.43 34.59 -8.27
CA PRO A 296 27.91 34.91 -9.61
C PRO A 296 29.31 34.32 -9.80
N ALA A 297 29.58 33.76 -10.99
CA ALA A 297 30.88 33.19 -11.31
C ALA A 297 31.98 34.22 -11.03
N GLY A 298 32.87 33.91 -10.08
CA GLY A 298 33.93 34.82 -9.62
C GLY A 298 33.73 35.44 -8.23
N MET A 299 32.61 35.19 -7.53
CA MET A 299 32.51 35.54 -6.11
C MET A 299 33.45 34.65 -5.28
N LEU A 300 34.46 35.25 -4.66
CA LEU A 300 35.22 34.59 -3.60
C LEU A 300 34.23 34.19 -2.47
N PRO A 301 34.45 33.03 -1.81
CA PRO A 301 33.71 32.70 -0.60
C PRO A 301 33.83 33.87 0.39
N PRO A 302 32.76 34.16 1.17
CA PRO A 302 32.79 35.24 2.15
C PRO A 302 34.00 35.06 3.06
N ALA A 303 34.74 36.15 3.29
CA ALA A 303 35.90 36.13 4.16
C ALA A 303 35.50 35.55 5.53
N PRO A 304 36.34 34.68 6.13
CA PRO A 304 36.04 34.13 7.45
C PRO A 304 35.84 35.27 8.46
N PRO A 305 34.92 35.09 9.43
CA PRO A 305 34.69 36.11 10.45
C PRO A 305 35.99 36.44 11.19
N TYR A 306 36.26 37.74 11.38
CA TYR A 306 37.39 38.23 12.16
C TYR A 306 36.87 38.85 13.47
N PRO A 307 37.42 38.47 14.65
CA PRO A 307 38.47 37.47 14.84
C PRO A 307 37.97 36.03 14.62
N PRO A 308 38.86 35.10 14.19
CA PRO A 308 38.49 33.70 14.04
C PRO A 308 38.10 33.08 15.39
N PRO A 309 37.06 32.25 15.45
CA PRO A 309 36.70 31.53 16.67
C PRO A 309 37.82 30.55 17.07
N PRO A 310 38.03 30.31 18.39
CA PRO A 310 39.08 29.41 18.84
C PRO A 310 38.86 27.98 18.30
N GLY A 311 39.86 27.46 17.59
CA GLY A 311 39.86 26.08 17.05
C GLY A 311 39.53 25.93 15.56
N TRP A 312 39.53 27.02 14.80
CA TRP A 312 39.57 27.01 13.33
C TRP A 312 40.98 26.79 12.79
#